data_AF-A0A535QHQ6-F1
#
_entry.id   AF-A0A535QHQ6-F1
#
_cell.length_a   1.000
_cell.length_b   1.000
_cell.length_c   1.000
_cell.angle_alpha   90.00
_cell.angle_beta   90.00
_cell.angle_gamma   90.00
#
_symmetry.space_group_name_H-M   'P 1'
#
loop_
_entity.id
_entity.type
_entity.pdbx_description
1 polymer ?
#
loop_
_entity_poly.entity_id
_entity_poly.type
_entity_poly.pdbx_seq_one_letter_code
_entity_poly.pdbx_strand_id
1 'polypeptide(L)' 'MKALIALLAGATLALLAQFPLEPVADRNDLVHWAQHGLLFWSGIVVGISITLLYRRGQRKAAWPER' A
#
# COMPACT_ATOMS: atom_id res chain seq x y z
N MET A 1 15.06 -0.64 2.37
CA MET A 1 14.58 0.70 2.76
C MET A 1 13.43 1.19 1.89
N LYS A 2 13.65 1.73 0.68
CA LYS A 2 12.58 2.41 -0.11
C LYS A 2 11.30 1.58 -0.29
N ALA A 3 11.41 0.33 -0.73
CA ALA A 3 10.26 -0.55 -0.90
C ALA A 3 9.57 -0.91 0.43
N LEU A 4 10.31 -1.01 1.53
CA LEU A 4 9.73 -1.25 2.85
C LEU A 4 8.97 -0.01 3.36
N ILE A 5 9.53 1.18 3.16
CA ILE A 5 8.86 2.45 3.50
C ILE A 5 7.59 2.60 2.68
N ALA A 6 7.65 2.34 1.37
CA ALA A 6 6.50 2.40 0.48
C ALA A 6 5.42 1.38 0.88
N LEU A 7 5.82 0.16 1.27
CA LEU A 7 4.90 -0.84 1.80
C LEU A 7 4.16 -0.34 3.04
N LEU A 8 4.90 0.16 4.03
CA LEU A 8 4.32 0.66 5.27
C LEU A 8 3.42 1.89 5.02
N ALA A 9 3.87 2.82 4.18
CA ALA A 9 3.09 4.00 3.83
C ALA A 9 1.78 3.64 3.09
N GLY A 10 1.85 2.72 2.11
CA GLY A 10 0.67 2.26 1.39
C GLY A 10 -0.31 1.51 2.29
N ALA A 11 0.18 0.65 3.19
CA ALA A 11 -0.66 -0.04 4.16
C ALA A 11 -1.33 0.95 5.12
N THR A 12 -0.58 1.90 5.68
CA THR A 12 -1.14 2.93 6.56
C THR A 12 -2.18 3.79 5.83
N LEU A 13 -1.90 4.19 4.58
CA LEU A 13 -2.86 4.96 3.78
C LEU A 13 -4.15 4.16 3.53
N ALA A 14 -4.05 2.88 3.23
CA ALA A 14 -5.23 2.01 3.07
C ALA A 14 -6.05 1.94 4.37
N LEU A 15 -5.40 1.78 5.53
CA LEU A 15 -6.08 1.75 6.83
C LEU A 15 -6.77 3.09 7.15
N LEU A 16 -6.11 4.21 6.85
CA LEU A 16 -6.69 5.55 7.03
C LEU A 16 -7.82 5.85 6.05
N ALA A 17 -7.75 5.29 4.84
CA ALA A 17 -8.84 5.36 3.88
C ALA A 17 -10.01 4.48 4.31
N GLN A 18 -9.78 3.28 4.85
CA GLN A 18 -10.87 2.37 5.22
C GLN A 18 -11.60 2.83 6.48
N PHE A 19 -10.92 3.08 7.61
CA PHE A 19 -11.63 3.22 8.89
C PHE A 19 -11.99 4.68 9.26
N PRO A 20 -11.04 5.64 9.29
CA PRO A 20 -11.37 7.03 9.60
C PRO A 20 -12.29 7.73 8.60
N LEU A 21 -12.14 7.43 7.31
CA LEU A 21 -12.85 8.13 6.24
C LEU A 21 -14.25 7.55 5.96
N GLU A 22 -14.52 6.31 6.34
CA GLU A 22 -15.78 5.61 6.06
C GLU A 22 -17.03 6.35 6.57
N PRO A 23 -17.10 6.86 7.83
CA PRO A 23 -18.28 7.60 8.28
C PRO A 23 -18.56 8.89 7.49
N VAL A 24 -17.53 9.48 6.88
CA VAL A 24 -17.64 10.69 6.06
C VAL A 24 -18.04 10.33 4.63
N ALA A 25 -17.44 9.28 4.10
CA ALA A 25 -17.76 8.73 2.78
C ALA A 25 -19.22 8.26 2.70
N ASP A 26 -19.75 7.63 3.75
CA ASP A 26 -21.15 7.19 3.83
C ASP A 26 -22.17 8.33 3.68
N ARG A 27 -21.74 9.58 3.88
CA ARG A 27 -22.59 10.78 3.84
C ARG A 27 -22.32 11.67 2.64
N ASN A 28 -21.30 11.37 1.83
CA ASN A 28 -20.86 12.22 0.73
C ASN A 28 -20.23 11.40 -0.41
N ASP A 29 -20.92 11.35 -1.53
CA ASP A 29 -20.50 10.61 -2.73
C ASP A 29 -19.12 11.00 -3.25
N LEU A 30 -18.75 12.29 -3.19
CA LEU A 30 -17.44 12.74 -3.63
C LEU A 30 -16.33 12.18 -2.73
N VAL A 31 -16.57 12.17 -1.42
CA VAL A 31 -15.62 11.58 -0.45
C VAL A 31 -15.56 10.08 -0.62
N HIS A 32 -16.70 9.43 -0.88
CA HIS A 32 -16.76 8.00 -1.18
C HIS A 32 -15.91 7.61 -2.40
N TRP A 33 -16.04 8.34 -3.52
CA TRP A 33 -15.17 8.12 -4.68
C TRP A 33 -13.69 8.39 -4.39
N ALA A 34 -13.39 9.44 -3.61
CA ALA A 34 -12.02 9.73 -3.19
C ALA A 34 -11.44 8.61 -2.32
N GLN A 35 -12.22 8.08 -1.37
CA GLN A 35 -11.86 6.96 -0.52
C GLN A 35 -11.53 5.71 -1.35
N HIS A 36 -12.40 5.37 -2.32
CA HIS A 36 -12.15 4.26 -3.25
C HIS A 36 -10.87 4.46 -4.06
N GLY A 37 -10.63 5.69 -4.55
CA GLY A 37 -9.38 6.03 -5.24
C GLY A 37 -8.15 5.80 -4.35
N LEU A 38 -8.20 6.27 -3.10
CA LEU A 38 -7.12 6.08 -2.13
C LEU A 38 -6.85 4.60 -1.84
N LEU A 39 -7.89 3.80 -1.63
CA LEU A 39 -7.78 2.36 -1.40
C LEU A 39 -7.16 1.64 -2.60
N PHE A 40 -7.63 1.96 -3.82
CA PHE A 40 -7.11 1.37 -5.05
C PHE A 40 -5.61 1.64 -5.24
N TRP A 41 -5.19 2.89 -5.15
CA TRP A 41 -3.78 3.26 -5.32
C TRP A 41 -2.90 2.73 -4.18
N SER A 42 -3.42 2.68 -2.96
CA SER A 42 -2.71 2.06 -1.82
C SER A 42 -2.46 0.57 -2.08
N GLY A 43 -3.45 -0.15 -2.61
CA GLY A 43 -3.32 -1.56 -3.00
C GLY A 43 -2.22 -1.77 -4.05
N ILE A 44 -2.14 -0.92 -5.08
CA ILE A 44 -1.08 -0.95 -6.09
C ILE A 44 0.30 -0.75 -5.45
N VAL A 45 0.44 0.26 -4.59
CA VAL A 45 1.71 0.57 -3.92
C VAL A 45 2.18 -0.60 -3.04
N VAL A 46 1.28 -1.20 -2.28
CA VAL A 46 1.54 -2.38 -1.45
C VAL A 46 1.99 -3.55 -2.32
N GLY A 47 1.25 -3.88 -3.38
CA GLY A 47 1.56 -4.99 -4.29
C GLY A 47 2.93 -4.88 -4.97
N ILE A 48 3.24 -3.69 -5.51
CA ILE A 48 4.57 -3.40 -6.11
C ILE A 48 5.66 -3.55 -5.05
N SER A 49 5.47 -2.97 -3.86
CA SER A 49 6.46 -2.97 -2.80
C SER A 49 6.78 -4.38 -2.30
N ILE A 50 5.77 -5.22 -2.08
CA ILE A 50 5.95 -6.63 -1.71
C ILE A 50 6.70 -7.37 -2.82
N THR A 51 6.31 -7.19 -4.09
CA THR A 51 6.97 -7.83 -5.23
C THR A 51 8.45 -7.47 -5.31
N LEU A 52 8.80 -6.20 -5.10
CA LEU A 52 10.19 -5.75 -5.08
C LEU A 52 10.99 -6.30 -3.90
N LEU A 53 10.39 -6.34 -2.71
CA LEU A 53 11.01 -6.93 -1.52
C LEU A 53 11.25 -8.43 -1.72
N TYR A 54 10.25 -9.14 -2.25
CA TYR A 54 10.36 -10.57 -2.57
C TYR A 54 11.49 -10.83 -3.57
N ARG A 55 11.52 -10.13 -4.70
CA ARG A 55 12.60 -10.27 -5.70
C ARG A 55 13.98 -9.93 -5.11
N ARG A 56 14.07 -8.95 -4.20
CA ARG A 56 15.31 -8.64 -3.49
C ARG A 56 15.73 -9.77 -2.55
N GLY A 57 14.79 -10.35 -1.81
CA GLY A 57 15.03 -11.51 -0.94
C GLY A 57 15.52 -12.72 -1.73
N GLN A 58 14.85 -13.04 -2.84
CA GLN A 58 15.22 -14.13 -3.75
C GLN A 58 16.66 -13.97 -4.28
N ARG A 59 17.04 -12.78 -4.73
CA ARG A 59 18.42 -12.52 -5.19
C ARG A 59 19.46 -12.72 -4.08
N LYS A 60 19.17 -12.25 -2.86
CA LYS A 60 20.07 -12.43 -1.71
C LYS A 60 20.19 -13.90 -1.31
N ALA A 61 19.10 -14.66 -1.36
CA ALA A 61 19.11 -16.09 -1.07
C ALA A 61 19.88 -16.89 -2.13
N ALA A 62 19.73 -16.52 -3.40
CA ALA A 62 20.44 -17.15 -4.52
C ALA A 62 21.95 -16.86 -4.53
N TRP A 63 22.39 -15.72 -3.98
CA TRP A 63 23.79 -15.31 -3.94
C TRP A 63 24.17 -14.74 -2.55
N PRO A 64 24.35 -15.58 -1.52
CA PRO A 64 24.52 -15.14 -0.14
C PRO A 64 25.82 -14.37 0.13
N GLU A 65 26.85 -14.61 -0.68
CA GLU A 65 28.23 -14.14 -0.53
C GLU A 65 28.49 -12.75 -1.18
N ARG A 66 27.47 -12.13 -1.79
CA ARG A 66 27.53 -10.77 -2.39
C ARG A 66 26.54 -9.83 -1.70
#